data_AF-A0A8T0EYK3-F1
#
_entry.id   AF-A0A8T0EYK3-F1
#
_cell.length_a   1.000
_cell.length_b   1.000
_cell.length_c   1.000
_cell.angle_alpha   90.00
_cell.angle_beta   90.00
_cell.angle_gamma   90.00
#
_symmetry.space_group_name_H-M   'P 1'
#
loop_
_entity.id
_entity.type
_entity.pdbx_description
1 polymer ?
#
loop_
_entity_poly.entity_id
_entity_poly.type
_entity_poly.pdbx_seq_one_letter_code
_entity_poly.pdbx_strand_id
1 'polypeptide(L)'
;MAEGTSSIPELEEQKNQITQISKKVLARQDAWCLIDNKWFKQWKKYVGYDNWETANVGDRATHPGPIDNSPLLRDDDAKYENFEFSKFKALN
;
A
#
# COMPACT_ATOMS: atom_id res chain seq x y z
N MET A 1 -25.35 14.72 -2.86
CA MET A 1 -25.27 13.29 -3.19
C MET A 1 -24.15 12.72 -2.32
N ALA A 2 -24.49 12.03 -1.23
CA ALA A 2 -23.50 11.39 -0.37
C ALA A 2 -23.34 9.95 -0.89
N GLU A 3 -22.30 9.70 -1.65
CA GLU A 3 -21.95 8.34 -2.04
C GLU A 3 -21.27 7.63 -0.85
N GLY A 4 -21.78 6.45 -0.50
CA GLY A 4 -21.01 5.45 0.24
C GLY A 4 -21.25 5.36 1.75
N THR A 5 -22.36 4.75 2.16
CA THR A 5 -22.34 3.88 3.34
C THR A 5 -22.09 2.44 2.89
N SER A 6 -20.94 2.20 2.25
CA SER A 6 -20.46 0.83 2.14
C SER A 6 -19.88 0.48 3.51
N SER A 7 -20.64 -0.28 4.31
CA SER A 7 -20.16 -0.75 5.61
C SER A 7 -18.83 -1.47 5.41
N ILE A 8 -17.82 -1.10 6.23
CA ILE A 8 -16.52 -1.78 6.21
C ILE A 8 -16.77 -3.29 6.41
N PRO A 9 -16.27 -4.17 5.52
CA PRO A 9 -16.47 -5.61 5.66
C PRO A 9 -15.88 -6.14 6.97
N GLU A 10 -16.41 -7.24 7.49
CA GLU A 10 -15.83 -7.93 8.63
C GLU A 10 -14.38 -8.37 8.36
N LEU A 11 -13.58 -8.53 9.41
CA LEU A 11 -12.13 -8.79 9.28
C LEU A 11 -11.84 -10.06 8.47
N GLU A 12 -12.64 -11.11 8.67
CA GLU A 12 -12.51 -12.36 7.92
C GLU A 12 -12.86 -12.17 6.45
N GLU A 13 -13.87 -11.36 6.14
CA GLU A 13 -14.24 -11.02 4.77
C GLU A 13 -13.15 -10.20 4.07
N GLN A 14 -12.57 -9.21 4.75
CA GLN A 14 -11.42 -8.47 4.24
C GLN A 14 -10.24 -9.39 3.93
N LYS A 15 -9.90 -10.28 4.86
CA LYS A 15 -8.82 -11.26 4.70
C LYS A 15 -9.07 -12.17 3.48
N ASN A 16 -10.29 -12.66 3.32
CA ASN A 16 -10.66 -13.55 2.22
C ASN A 16 -10.57 -12.85 0.86
N GLN A 17 -11.13 -11.66 0.73
CA GLN A 17 -11.06 -10.88 -0.51
C GLN A 17 -9.61 -10.58 -0.93
N ILE A 18 -8.79 -10.11 0.00
CA ILE A 18 -7.38 -9.79 -0.29
C ILE A 18 -6.57 -11.06 -0.58
N THR A 19 -6.87 -12.18 0.07
CA THR A 19 -6.24 -13.48 -0.23
C THR A 19 -6.57 -13.94 -1.66
N GLN A 20 -7.81 -13.74 -2.11
CA GLN A 20 -8.22 -14.08 -3.47
C GLN A 20 -7.52 -13.18 -4.50
N ILE A 21 -7.49 -11.86 -4.26
CA ILE A 21 -6.82 -10.90 -5.15
C ILE A 21 -5.32 -11.20 -5.24
N SER A 22 -4.67 -11.51 -4.12
CA SER A 22 -3.23 -11.84 -4.06
C SER A 22 -2.84 -13.09 -4.84
N LYS A 23 -3.78 -14.00 -5.11
CA LYS A 23 -3.56 -15.25 -5.86
C LYS A 23 -3.88 -15.11 -7.36
N LYS A 24 -4.49 -13.99 -7.77
CA LYS A 24 -4.86 -13.76 -9.18
C LYS A 24 -3.60 -13.76 -10.05
N VAL A 25 -3.65 -14.49 -11.16
CA VAL A 25 -2.59 -14.45 -12.19
C VAL A 25 -2.62 -13.10 -12.89
N LEU A 26 -1.45 -12.46 -13.03
CA LEU A 26 -1.31 -11.17 -13.71
C LEU A 26 -1.62 -11.31 -15.20
N ALA A 27 -2.53 -10.47 -15.71
CA ALA A 27 -2.86 -10.41 -17.13
C ALA A 27 -2.40 -9.09 -17.76
N ARG A 28 -2.14 -9.12 -19.08
CA ARG A 28 -1.83 -7.91 -19.84
C ARG A 28 -3.00 -6.93 -19.74
N GLN A 29 -2.70 -5.66 -19.49
CA GLN A 29 -3.67 -4.56 -19.28
C GLN A 29 -4.36 -4.55 -17.90
N ASP A 30 -4.02 -5.45 -16.97
CA ASP A 30 -4.46 -5.30 -15.58
C ASP A 30 -3.83 -4.04 -14.96
N ALA A 31 -4.63 -3.30 -14.17
CA ALA A 31 -4.15 -2.25 -13.29
C ALA A 31 -3.94 -2.83 -11.88
N TRP A 32 -2.78 -2.56 -11.29
CA TRP A 32 -2.40 -2.98 -9.94
C TRP A 32 -1.96 -1.76 -9.12
N CYS A 33 -2.31 -1.77 -7.84
CA CYS A 33 -1.91 -0.73 -6.89
C CYS A 33 -0.75 -1.21 -6.02
N LEU A 34 0.17 -0.30 -5.72
CA LEU A 34 1.21 -0.53 -4.71
C LEU A 34 0.69 -0.12 -3.33
N ILE A 35 1.07 -0.89 -2.32
CA ILE A 35 0.77 -0.63 -0.91
C ILE A 35 2.09 -0.69 -0.14
N ASP A 36 2.34 0.30 0.71
CA ASP A 36 3.49 0.29 1.61
C ASP A 36 3.52 -0.97 2.48
N ASN A 37 4.72 -1.53 2.63
CA ASN A 37 4.92 -2.78 3.34
C ASN A 37 4.65 -2.65 4.84
N LYS A 38 4.97 -1.51 5.46
CA LYS A 38 4.72 -1.29 6.89
C LYS A 38 3.22 -1.21 7.15
N TRP A 39 2.50 -0.46 6.32
CA TRP A 39 1.03 -0.41 6.41
C TRP A 39 0.42 -1.80 6.21
N PHE A 40 0.84 -2.53 5.17
CA PHE A 40 0.27 -3.85 4.87
C PHE A 40 0.56 -4.88 5.98
N LYS A 41 1.75 -4.88 6.58
CA LYS A 41 2.08 -5.73 7.73
C LYS A 41 1.20 -5.43 8.95
N GLN A 42 0.90 -4.16 9.20
CA GLN A 42 0.03 -3.76 10.28
C GLN A 42 -1.41 -4.24 10.04
N TRP A 43 -1.90 -4.10 8.81
CA TRP A 43 -3.20 -4.65 8.40
C TRP A 43 -3.27 -6.17 8.58
N LYS A 44 -2.24 -6.92 8.17
CA LYS A 44 -2.19 -8.38 8.34
C LYS A 44 -2.35 -8.82 9.80
N LYS A 45 -1.71 -8.12 10.74
CA LYS A 45 -1.89 -8.34 12.19
C LYS A 45 -3.30 -8.07 12.64
N TYR A 46 -3.87 -6.96 12.18
CA TYR A 46 -5.22 -6.53 12.54
C TYR A 46 -6.30 -7.54 12.10
N VAL A 47 -6.17 -8.12 10.91
CA VAL A 47 -7.13 -9.09 10.38
C VAL A 47 -6.79 -10.55 10.67
N GLY A 48 -5.64 -10.83 11.29
CA GLY A 48 -5.18 -12.21 11.49
C GLY A 48 -4.92 -12.95 10.17
N TYR A 49 -4.28 -12.26 9.23
CA TYR A 49 -4.02 -12.77 7.89
C TYR A 49 -3.15 -14.03 7.93
N ASP A 50 -2.06 -13.98 8.70
CA ASP A 50 -1.17 -15.11 8.90
C ASP A 50 -1.70 -15.99 10.06
N ASN A 51 -1.82 -17.31 9.84
CA ASN A 51 -2.46 -18.24 10.80
C ASN A 51 -1.84 -18.29 12.22
N TRP A 52 -0.67 -17.68 12.43
CA TRP A 52 0.03 -17.62 13.70
C TRP A 52 -0.13 -16.27 14.43
N GLU A 53 -0.67 -15.23 13.78
CA GLU A 53 -0.89 -13.90 14.38
C GLU A 53 -2.37 -13.70 14.78
N THR A 54 -2.91 -14.58 15.62
CA THR A 54 -4.33 -14.52 16.02
C THR A 54 -4.58 -13.75 17.32
N ALA A 55 -3.54 -13.48 18.11
CA ALA A 55 -3.67 -12.92 19.46
C ALA A 55 -4.24 -11.48 19.49
N ASN A 56 -4.03 -10.70 18.42
CA ASN A 56 -4.36 -9.27 18.37
C ASN A 56 -5.35 -8.93 17.25
N VAL A 57 -6.12 -9.91 16.77
CA VAL A 57 -7.12 -9.72 15.71
C VAL A 57 -8.21 -8.78 16.21
N GLY A 58 -8.49 -7.73 15.44
CA GLY A 58 -9.46 -6.69 15.79
C GLY A 58 -9.03 -5.74 16.90
N ASP A 59 -7.83 -5.89 17.47
CA ASP A 59 -7.31 -4.96 18.47
C ASP A 59 -7.14 -3.56 17.86
N ARG A 60 -7.69 -2.54 18.53
CA ARG A 60 -7.55 -1.14 18.11
C ARG A 60 -6.08 -0.71 18.07
N ALA A 61 -5.22 -1.26 18.91
CA ALA A 61 -3.78 -0.98 18.90
C ALA A 61 -3.08 -1.48 17.63
N THR A 62 -3.66 -2.48 16.96
CA THR A 62 -3.11 -3.02 15.70
C THR A 62 -3.80 -2.48 14.46
N HIS A 63 -4.82 -1.63 14.60
CA HIS A 63 -5.52 -1.03 13.47
C HIS A 63 -4.54 -0.22 12.59
N PRO A 64 -4.46 -0.49 11.27
CA PRO A 64 -3.43 0.10 10.42
C PRO A 64 -3.63 1.60 10.11
N GLY A 65 -4.85 2.11 10.32
CA GLY A 65 -5.22 3.48 9.98
C GLY A 65 -5.40 3.66 8.46
N PRO A 66 -5.47 4.91 7.97
CA PRO A 66 -5.52 5.20 6.53
C PRO A 66 -4.30 4.61 5.79
N ILE A 67 -4.48 4.17 4.54
CA ILE A 67 -3.37 3.69 3.70
C ILE A 67 -2.33 4.79 3.55
N ASP A 68 -1.11 4.52 3.98
CA ASP A 68 0.03 5.44 3.89
C ASP A 68 1.09 4.90 2.93
N ASN A 69 1.09 5.43 1.70
CA ASN A 69 2.09 5.14 0.68
C ASN A 69 3.20 6.20 0.61
N SER A 70 3.22 7.19 1.50
CA SER A 70 4.24 8.24 1.48
C SER A 70 5.68 7.71 1.48
N PRO A 71 6.04 6.60 2.16
CA PRO A 71 7.41 6.07 2.11
C PRO A 71 7.83 5.49 0.75
N LEU A 72 6.86 5.21 -0.14
CA LEU A 72 7.14 4.72 -1.50
C LEU A 72 7.37 5.87 -2.49
N LEU A 73 6.97 7.09 -2.14
CA LEU A 73 7.11 8.26 -2.98
C LEU A 73 8.51 8.83 -2.81
N ARG A 74 9.08 9.35 -3.90
CA ARG A 74 10.33 10.10 -3.82
C ARG A 74 10.03 11.42 -3.12
N ASP A 75 10.93 11.86 -2.26
CA ASP A 75 10.92 13.24 -1.81
C ASP A 75 11.05 14.15 -3.04
N ASP A 76 10.20 15.17 -3.14
CA ASP A 76 10.24 16.16 -4.23
C ASP A 76 11.62 16.87 -4.34
N ASP A 77 12.45 16.75 -3.31
CA ASP A 77 13.82 17.25 -3.24
C ASP A 77 14.88 16.33 -3.86
N ALA A 78 14.49 15.15 -4.37
CA ALA A 78 15.33 14.40 -5.30
C ALA A 78 15.39 15.16 -6.63
N LYS A 79 16.08 16.30 -6.61
CA LYS A 79 16.48 17.06 -7.79
C LYS A 79 17.02 16.02 -8.76
N TYR A 80 16.38 15.90 -9.91
CA TYR A 80 17.01 15.35 -11.09
C TYR A 80 18.25 16.19 -11.28
N GLU A 81 19.38 15.78 -10.69
CA GLU A 81 20.62 16.50 -10.86
C GLU A 81 20.84 16.56 -12.37
N ASN A 82 20.89 17.80 -12.85
CA ASN A 82 21.23 18.20 -14.19
C ASN A 82 22.69 17.82 -14.49
N PHE A 83 23.04 16.54 -14.34
CA PHE A 83 24.39 16.03 -14.55
C PHE A 83 24.79 16.13 -16.03
N GLU A 84 23.80 16.19 -16.93
CA GLU A 84 24.02 16.39 -18.36
C GLU A 84 24.02 17.88 -18.76
N PHE A 85 23.15 18.73 -18.21
CA PHE A 85 23.03 20.12 -18.67
C PHE A 85 24.18 21.04 -18.24
N SER A 86 24.85 20.75 -17.12
CA SER A 86 26.00 21.56 -16.67
C SER A 86 27.25 21.35 -17.52
N LYS A 87 27.39 20.21 -18.21
CA LYS A 87 28.56 19.92 -19.05
C LYS A 87 28.53 20.67 -20.39
N PHE A 88 27.34 20.98 -20.90
CA PHE A 88 27.18 21.70 -22.18
C PHE A 88 27.33 23.22 -22.07
N LYS A 89 27.18 23.81 -20.87
CA LYS A 89 27.40 25.26 -20.69
C LYS A 89 28.86 25.66 -20.49
N ALA A 90 29.77 24.71 -20.24
CA ALA A 90 31.20 24.99 -20.07
C ALA A 90 31.98 25.07 -21.40
N LEU A 91 31.30 25.01 -22.55
CA LEU A 91 31.90 24.91 -23.89
C LEU A 91 31.56 26.07 -24.84
N ASN A 92 30.95 27.15 -24.36
CA ASN A 92 30.70 28.37 -25.14
C ASN A 92 31.37 29.59 -24.52
#